data_AF-A0A954N7P3-F1
#
_entry.id   AF-A0A954N7P3-F1
#
_cell.length_a   1.000
_cell.length_b   1.000
_cell.length_c   1.000
_cell.angle_alpha   90.00
_cell.angle_beta   90.00
_cell.angle_gamma   90.00
#
_symmetry.space_group_name_H-M   'P 1'
#
loop_
_entity.id
_entity.type
_entity.pdbx_description
1 polymer ?
#
loop_
_entity_poly.entity_id
_entity_poly.type
_entity_poly.pdbx_seq_one_letter_code
_entity_poly.pdbx_strand_id
1 'polypeptide(L)'
;MDTSQTDQLAERIAAKHECLRQLVELGRAQFELIEANDLARLLRLLAAKQVLIGRLEAVSKSLEPFRGQDPEARVWRTAELRECAARQLRECDEFFALVSQQEQQSEARLRTKRDDAGSRLRTIHSADHTRTAYGTSESRSRHELDLASSE
;
A
#
# COMPACT_ATOMS: atom_id res chain seq x y z
N MET A 1 20.52 21.36 -30.58
CA MET A 1 19.41 20.89 -29.72
C MET A 1 18.33 21.95 -29.74
N ASP A 2 17.08 21.55 -29.95
CA ASP A 2 15.93 22.45 -30.05
C ASP A 2 15.32 22.65 -28.65
N THR A 3 14.99 23.89 -28.28
CA THR A 3 14.28 24.24 -27.04
C THR A 3 13.02 23.39 -26.83
N SER A 4 12.34 22.98 -27.92
CA SER A 4 11.18 22.09 -27.89
C SER A 4 11.45 20.75 -27.19
N GLN A 5 12.67 20.21 -27.29
CA GLN A 5 13.02 18.97 -26.59
C GLN A 5 13.14 19.17 -25.07
N THR A 6 13.69 20.31 -24.63
CA THR A 6 13.78 20.63 -23.19
C THR A 6 12.43 20.95 -22.57
N ASP A 7 11.50 21.50 -23.37
CA ASP A 7 10.13 21.74 -22.92
C ASP A 7 9.39 20.43 -22.70
N GLN A 8 9.49 19.49 -23.64
CA GLN A 8 8.94 18.13 -23.47
C GLN A 8 9.54 17.39 -22.28
N LEU A 9 10.85 17.58 -22.03
CA LEU A 9 11.51 17.03 -20.86
C LEU A 9 10.93 17.63 -19.56
N ALA A 10 10.77 18.96 -19.50
CA ALA A 10 10.20 19.64 -18.34
C ALA A 10 8.76 19.18 -18.07
N GLU A 11 7.93 19.05 -19.11
CA GLU A 11 6.56 18.53 -19.00
C GLU A 11 6.52 17.10 -18.44
N ARG A 12 7.41 16.22 -18.92
CA ARG A 12 7.52 14.84 -18.43
C ARG A 12 8.00 14.78 -16.98
N ILE A 13 8.95 15.63 -16.60
CA ILE A 13 9.42 15.76 -15.21
C ILE A 13 8.27 16.24 -14.31
N ALA A 14 7.54 17.28 -14.72
CA ALA A 14 6.39 17.79 -13.97
C ALA A 14 5.29 16.72 -13.82
N ALA A 15 5.02 15.95 -14.87
CA ALA A 15 4.06 14.84 -14.81
C ALA A 15 4.52 13.73 -13.84
N LYS A 16 5.81 13.38 -13.83
CA LYS A 16 6.38 12.40 -12.89
C LYS A 16 6.24 12.90 -11.45
N HIS A 17 6.63 14.15 -11.21
CA HIS A 17 6.53 14.81 -9.92
C HIS A 17 5.10 14.79 -9.38
N GLU A 18 4.13 15.17 -10.20
CA GLU A 18 2.72 15.18 -9.81
C GLU A 18 2.18 13.79 -9.48
N CYS A 19 2.55 12.75 -10.26
CA CYS A 19 2.16 11.37 -9.96
C CYS A 19 2.71 10.92 -8.59
N LEU A 20 3.98 11.21 -8.31
CA LEU A 20 4.62 10.86 -7.04
C LEU A 20 3.99 11.60 -5.86
N ARG A 21 3.72 12.90 -6.02
CA ARG A 21 3.02 13.70 -5.01
C ARG A 21 1.65 13.11 -4.68
N GLN A 22 0.86 12.74 -5.70
CA GLN A 22 -0.44 12.10 -5.50
C GLN A 22 -0.31 10.74 -4.80
N LEU A 23 0.71 9.95 -5.14
CA LEU A 23 0.98 8.67 -4.47
C LEU A 23 1.32 8.85 -2.99
N VAL A 24 2.08 9.90 -2.62
CA VAL A 24 2.35 10.24 -1.21
C VAL A 24 1.06 10.52 -0.45
N GLU A 25 0.15 11.31 -1.03
CA GLU A 25 -1.13 11.64 -0.38
C GLU A 25 -2.03 10.40 -0.25
N LEU A 26 -2.08 9.56 -1.28
CA LEU A 26 -2.81 8.28 -1.19
C LEU A 26 -2.16 7.32 -0.18
N GLY A 27 -0.85 7.34 -0.02
CA GLY A 27 -0.14 6.57 1.01
C GLY A 27 -0.54 6.98 2.43
N ARG A 28 -0.69 8.29 2.69
CA ARG A 28 -1.21 8.80 3.97
C ARG A 28 -2.65 8.35 4.21
N ALA A 29 -3.53 8.56 3.24
CA ALA A 29 -4.93 8.14 3.34
C ALA A 29 -5.09 6.62 3.48
N GLN A 30 -4.22 5.83 2.84
CA GLN A 30 -4.17 4.38 3.01
C GLN A 30 -3.92 4.00 4.47
N PHE A 31 -2.93 4.64 5.11
CA PHE A 31 -2.60 4.37 6.50
C PHE A 31 -3.77 4.68 7.43
N GLU A 32 -4.46 5.81 7.22
CA GLU A 32 -5.66 6.18 8.00
C GLU A 32 -6.79 5.15 7.85
N LEU A 33 -7.04 4.67 6.61
CA LEU A 33 -8.05 3.65 6.35
C LEU A 33 -7.70 2.29 6.97
N ILE A 34 -6.42 1.94 6.97
CA ILE A 34 -5.93 0.75 7.66
C ILE A 34 -6.22 0.88 9.15
N GLU A 35 -5.90 2.01 9.78
CA GLU A 35 -6.18 2.23 11.21
C GLU A 35 -7.68 2.15 11.52
N ALA A 36 -8.51 2.75 10.66
CA ALA A 36 -9.97 2.71 10.78
C ALA A 36 -10.61 1.34 10.50
N ASN A 37 -9.85 0.34 10.03
CA ASN A 37 -10.36 -0.96 9.55
C ASN A 37 -11.41 -0.86 8.44
N ASP A 38 -11.40 0.21 7.63
CA ASP A 38 -12.34 0.38 6.53
C ASP A 38 -11.80 -0.28 5.25
N LEU A 39 -11.95 -1.60 5.19
CA LEU A 39 -11.43 -2.42 4.09
C LEU A 39 -12.07 -2.07 2.73
N ALA A 40 -13.34 -1.68 2.72
CA ALA A 40 -14.04 -1.35 1.48
C ALA A 40 -13.48 -0.06 0.84
N ARG A 41 -13.24 0.99 1.64
CA ARG A 41 -12.57 2.20 1.15
C ARG A 41 -11.11 1.94 0.82
N LEU A 42 -10.43 1.11 1.61
CA LEU A 42 -9.04 0.73 1.36
C LEU A 42 -8.87 0.08 -0.02
N LEU A 43 -9.74 -0.87 -0.40
CA LEU A 43 -9.68 -1.52 -1.71
C LEU A 43 -9.87 -0.54 -2.88
N ARG A 44 -10.80 0.43 -2.74
CA ARG A 44 -10.98 1.49 -3.74
C ARG A 44 -9.74 2.39 -3.86
N LEU A 45 -9.14 2.73 -2.72
CA LEU A 45 -7.92 3.53 -2.69
C LEU A 45 -6.74 2.79 -3.36
N LEU A 46 -6.59 1.49 -3.10
CA LEU A 46 -5.56 0.65 -3.73
C LEU A 46 -5.73 0.60 -5.25
N ALA A 47 -6.95 0.49 -5.76
CA ALA A 47 -7.23 0.54 -7.20
C ALA A 47 -6.80 1.89 -7.81
N ALA A 48 -7.09 3.01 -7.13
CA ALA A 48 -6.65 4.33 -7.57
C ALA A 48 -5.11 4.45 -7.59
N LYS A 49 -4.41 3.92 -6.57
CA LYS A 49 -2.94 3.88 -6.55
C LYS A 49 -2.37 3.07 -7.72
N GLN A 50 -2.98 1.94 -8.06
CA GLN A 50 -2.51 1.12 -9.18
C GLN A 50 -2.57 1.87 -10.52
N VAL A 51 -3.60 2.69 -10.74
CA VAL A 51 -3.69 3.56 -11.93
C VAL A 51 -2.56 4.59 -11.95
N LEU A 52 -2.26 5.21 -10.80
CA LEU A 52 -1.17 6.19 -10.70
C LEU A 52 0.21 5.55 -10.88
N ILE A 53 0.42 4.33 -10.37
CA ILE A 53 1.66 3.57 -10.58
C ILE A 53 1.84 3.30 -12.08
N GLY A 54 0.80 2.82 -12.78
CA GLY A 54 0.87 2.61 -14.23
C GLY A 54 1.18 3.90 -15.00
N ARG A 55 0.62 5.04 -14.58
CA ARG A 55 0.94 6.35 -15.16
C ARG A 55 2.39 6.76 -14.89
N LEU A 56 2.89 6.56 -13.67
CA LEU A 56 4.27 6.85 -13.28
C LEU A 56 5.27 6.01 -14.08
N GLU A 57 4.98 4.73 -14.32
CA GLU A 57 5.78 3.86 -15.17
C GLU A 57 5.83 4.35 -16.61
N ALA A 58 4.67 4.72 -17.18
CA ALA A 58 4.58 5.26 -18.53
C ALA A 58 5.40 6.56 -18.69
N VAL A 59 5.28 7.48 -17.73
CA VAL A 59 6.07 8.72 -17.73
C VAL A 59 7.56 8.41 -17.57
N SER A 60 7.93 7.47 -16.71
CA SER A 60 9.33 7.09 -16.50
C SER A 60 9.97 6.50 -17.74
N LYS A 61 9.26 5.65 -18.49
CA LYS A 61 9.69 5.15 -19.80
C LYS A 61 9.85 6.28 -20.80
N SER A 62 8.93 7.24 -20.80
CA SER A 62 9.03 8.41 -21.67
C SER A 62 10.26 9.29 -21.34
N LEU A 63 10.83 9.20 -20.14
CA LEU A 63 12.05 9.94 -19.76
C LEU A 63 13.34 9.23 -20.19
N GLU A 64 13.31 7.94 -20.57
CA GLU A 64 14.50 7.17 -20.96
C GLU A 64 15.32 7.82 -22.10
N PRO A 65 14.72 8.36 -23.18
CA PRO A 65 15.48 9.01 -24.25
C PRO A 65 16.32 10.20 -23.81
N PHE A 66 16.01 10.80 -22.65
CA PHE A 66 16.72 11.95 -22.11
C PHE A 66 17.80 11.58 -21.10
N ARG A 67 17.84 10.34 -20.57
CA ARG A 67 18.86 9.91 -19.59
C ARG A 67 20.27 9.84 -20.17
N GLY A 68 20.39 9.49 -21.45
CA GLY A 68 21.69 9.38 -22.14
C GLY A 68 22.21 10.69 -22.74
N GLN A 69 21.47 11.80 -22.57
CA GLN A 69 21.86 13.10 -23.13
C GLN A 69 22.69 13.87 -22.10
N ASP A 70 23.80 14.47 -22.55
CA ASP A 70 24.60 15.39 -21.75
C ASP A 70 23.72 16.55 -21.20
N PRO A 71 23.58 16.70 -19.88
CA PRO A 71 22.81 17.78 -19.27
C PRO A 71 23.30 19.18 -19.63
N GLU A 72 24.62 19.35 -19.84
CA GLU A 72 25.24 20.64 -20.15
C GLU A 72 25.06 21.04 -21.62
N ALA A 73 24.87 20.06 -22.51
CA ALA A 73 24.57 20.31 -23.92
C ALA A 73 23.12 20.76 -24.17
N ARG A 74 22.24 20.72 -23.16
CA ARG A 74 20.81 21.03 -23.31
C ARG A 74 20.55 22.53 -23.37
N VAL A 75 19.87 22.96 -24.43
CA VAL A 75 19.45 24.36 -24.62
C VAL A 75 18.05 24.54 -24.04
N TRP A 76 17.97 25.25 -22.93
CA TRP A 76 16.71 25.56 -22.26
C TRP A 76 16.13 26.88 -22.77
N ARG A 77 14.79 26.95 -22.84
CA ARG A 77 14.09 28.18 -23.24
C ARG A 77 14.38 29.34 -22.27
N THR A 78 14.40 29.07 -20.97
CA THR A 78 14.73 30.04 -19.92
C THR A 78 15.48 29.38 -18.77
N ALA A 79 16.18 30.16 -17.95
CA ALA A 79 16.90 29.67 -16.78
C ALA A 79 15.92 29.15 -15.70
N GLU A 80 14.78 29.80 -15.53
CA GLU A 80 13.76 29.44 -14.55
C GLU A 80 13.16 28.05 -14.85
N LEU A 81 12.98 27.72 -16.13
CA LEU A 81 12.50 26.40 -16.54
C LEU A 81 13.52 25.30 -16.19
N ARG A 82 14.82 25.57 -16.40
CA ARG A 82 15.91 24.66 -16.01
C ARG A 82 15.94 24.44 -14.51
N GLU A 83 15.87 25.52 -13.73
CA GLU A 83 15.88 25.46 -12.27
C GLU A 83 14.64 24.72 -11.72
N CYS A 84 13.46 24.99 -12.29
CA CYS A 84 12.22 24.32 -11.92
C CYS A 84 12.30 22.81 -12.18
N ALA A 85 12.74 22.40 -13.37
CA ALA A 85 12.90 20.99 -13.72
C ALA A 85 13.94 20.29 -12.82
N ALA A 86 15.06 20.97 -12.52
CA ALA A 86 16.08 20.44 -11.61
C ALA A 86 15.55 20.27 -10.18
N ARG A 87 14.74 21.21 -9.68
CA ARG A 87 14.08 21.10 -8.38
C ARG A 87 13.10 19.93 -8.34
N GLN A 88 12.21 19.85 -9.33
CA GLN A 88 11.20 18.78 -9.40
C GLN A 88 11.84 17.39 -9.48
N LEU A 89 12.99 17.24 -10.14
CA LEU A 89 13.73 15.99 -10.17
C LEU A 89 14.23 15.58 -8.77
N ARG A 90 14.77 16.53 -7.98
CA ARG A 90 15.18 16.26 -6.59
C ARG A 90 13.98 15.86 -5.72
N GLU A 91 12.88 16.62 -5.82
CA GLU A 91 11.63 16.33 -5.12
C GLU A 91 11.05 14.97 -5.51
N CYS A 92 11.21 14.54 -6.78
CA CYS A 92 10.80 13.20 -7.20
C CYS A 92 11.54 12.09 -6.43
N ASP A 93 12.84 12.24 -6.19
CA ASP A 93 13.62 11.23 -5.47
C ASP A 93 13.18 11.16 -4.00
N GLU A 94 12.92 12.32 -3.38
CA GLU A 94 12.37 12.43 -2.02
C GLU A 94 10.97 11.78 -1.92
N PHE A 95 10.07 12.11 -2.85
CA PHE A 95 8.73 11.52 -2.86
C PHE A 95 8.76 10.02 -3.14
N PHE A 96 9.66 9.54 -3.99
CA PHE A 96 9.79 8.11 -4.25
C PHE A 96 10.22 7.35 -2.99
N ALA A 97 11.20 7.88 -2.24
CA ALA A 97 11.61 7.31 -0.96
C ALA A 97 10.45 7.29 0.05
N LEU A 98 9.69 8.40 0.11
CA LEU A 98 8.53 8.51 1.01
C LEU A 98 7.42 7.51 0.66
N VAL A 99 7.05 7.39 -0.61
CA VAL A 99 6.05 6.40 -1.07
C VAL A 99 6.53 4.99 -0.70
N SER A 100 7.80 4.67 -0.96
CA SER A 100 8.36 3.35 -0.65
C SER A 100 8.27 3.03 0.85
N GLN A 101 8.57 4.01 1.71
CA GLN A 101 8.46 3.87 3.16
C GLN A 101 7.00 3.67 3.60
N GLN A 102 6.07 4.45 3.05
CA GLN A 102 4.65 4.34 3.36
C GLN A 102 4.06 2.98 2.98
N GLU A 103 4.48 2.41 1.84
CA GLU A 103 4.07 1.06 1.44
C GLU A 103 4.55 0.00 2.43
N GLN A 104 5.82 0.04 2.81
CA GLN A 104 6.40 -0.91 3.77
C GLN A 104 5.67 -0.85 5.12
N GLN A 105 5.38 0.36 5.62
CA GLN A 105 4.65 0.55 6.88
C GLN A 105 3.22 0.04 6.78
N SER A 106 2.52 0.36 5.69
CA SER A 106 1.14 -0.08 5.47
C SER A 106 1.03 -1.59 5.36
N GLU A 107 1.96 -2.22 4.64
CA GLU A 107 2.02 -3.67 4.47
C GLU A 107 2.25 -4.37 5.81
N ALA A 108 3.25 -3.91 6.58
CA ALA A 108 3.53 -4.44 7.90
C ALA A 108 2.29 -4.37 8.80
N ARG A 109 1.59 -3.23 8.79
CA ARG A 109 0.39 -3.03 9.59
C ARG A 109 -0.76 -3.96 9.18
N LEU A 110 -1.00 -4.12 7.88
CA LEU A 110 -2.03 -5.04 7.38
C LEU A 110 -1.73 -6.50 7.74
N ARG A 111 -0.45 -6.91 7.68
CA ARG A 111 -0.02 -8.25 8.11
C ARG A 111 -0.31 -8.48 9.59
N THR A 112 0.06 -7.54 10.47
CA THR A 112 -0.25 -7.63 11.90
C THR A 112 -1.75 -7.75 12.14
N LYS A 113 -2.57 -6.91 11.50
CA LYS A 113 -4.03 -6.95 11.66
C LYS A 113 -4.64 -8.28 11.20
N ARG A 114 -4.15 -8.84 10.09
CA ARG A 114 -4.56 -10.15 9.60
C ARG A 114 -4.22 -11.24 10.62
N ASP A 115 -3.01 -11.22 11.17
CA ASP A 115 -2.53 -12.25 12.09
C ASP A 115 -3.31 -12.20 13.42
N ASP A 116 -3.61 -10.99 13.92
CA ASP A 116 -4.48 -10.77 15.09
C ASP A 116 -5.90 -11.33 14.86
N ALA A 117 -6.50 -11.02 13.72
CA ALA A 117 -7.82 -11.54 13.36
C ALA A 117 -7.82 -13.07 13.28
N GLY A 118 -6.78 -13.65 12.66
CA GLY A 118 -6.61 -15.10 12.58
C GLY A 118 -6.44 -15.75 13.96
N SER A 119 -5.70 -15.11 14.87
CA SER A 119 -5.55 -15.58 16.25
C SER A 119 -6.88 -15.59 17.00
N ARG A 120 -7.66 -14.50 16.91
CA ARG A 120 -8.98 -14.39 17.53
C ARG A 120 -9.95 -15.45 17.03
N LEU A 121 -9.97 -15.72 15.72
CA LEU A 121 -10.81 -16.77 15.14
C LEU A 121 -10.44 -18.16 15.66
N ARG A 122 -9.15 -18.47 15.78
CA ARG A 122 -8.69 -19.75 16.36
C ARG A 122 -9.13 -19.89 17.81
N THR A 123 -8.99 -18.85 18.63
CA THR A 123 -9.41 -18.87 20.04
C THR A 123 -10.91 -19.14 20.18
N ILE A 124 -11.74 -18.51 19.35
CA ILE A 124 -13.21 -18.73 19.36
C ILE A 124 -13.52 -20.19 19.02
N HIS A 125 -12.91 -20.74 17.97
CA HIS A 125 -13.12 -22.13 17.58
C HIS A 125 -12.65 -23.13 18.65
N SER A 126 -11.51 -22.88 19.30
CA SER A 126 -11.03 -23.73 20.39
C SER A 126 -11.97 -23.69 21.61
N ALA A 127 -12.50 -22.52 21.96
CA ALA A 127 -13.45 -22.39 23.08
C ALA A 127 -14.76 -23.14 22.83
N ASP A 128 -15.27 -23.13 21.60
CA ASP A 128 -16.47 -23.88 21.20
C ASP A 128 -16.24 -25.40 21.25
N HIS A 129 -15.05 -25.85 20.85
CA HIS A 129 -14.66 -27.26 20.93
C HIS A 129 -14.55 -27.76 22.38
N THR A 130 -13.96 -26.94 23.28
CA THR A 130 -13.89 -27.25 24.71
C THR A 130 -15.27 -27.33 25.35
N ARG A 131 -16.17 -26.38 25.04
CA ARG A 131 -17.55 -26.39 25.56
C ARG A 131 -18.32 -27.63 25.11
N THR A 132 -18.15 -28.06 23.86
CA THR A 132 -18.80 -29.26 23.33
C THR A 132 -18.25 -30.54 23.99
N ALA A 133 -16.94 -30.60 24.27
CA ALA A 133 -16.31 -31.73 24.93
C ALA A 133 -16.81 -31.92 26.38
N TYR A 134 -16.97 -30.84 27.15
CA TYR A 134 -17.49 -30.93 28.52
C TYR A 134 -19.01 -31.16 28.57
N GLY A 135 -19.80 -30.56 27.68
CA GLY A 135 -21.25 -30.78 27.61
C GLY A 135 -21.64 -32.23 27.27
N THR A 136 -20.79 -32.95 26.55
CA THR A 136 -21.05 -34.36 26.18
C THR A 136 -20.65 -35.35 27.30
N SER A 137 -19.70 -34.99 28.17
CA SER A 137 -19.31 -35.84 29.31
C SER A 137 -20.35 -35.82 30.44
N GLU A 138 -20.99 -34.69 30.74
CA GLU A 138 -22.03 -34.64 31.78
C GLU A 138 -23.28 -35.46 31.43
N SER A 139 -23.59 -35.63 30.14
CA SER A 139 -24.69 -36.49 29.71
C SER A 139 -24.37 -37.99 29.83
N ARG A 140 -23.08 -38.38 29.86
CA ARG A 140 -22.67 -39.80 29.97
C ARG A 140 -22.60 -40.28 31.42
N SER A 141 -22.14 -39.45 32.35
CA SER A 141 -22.13 -39.80 33.79
C SER A 141 -23.53 -39.92 34.41
N ARG A 142 -24.57 -39.32 33.82
CA ARG A 142 -25.95 -39.48 34.31
C ARG A 142 -26.64 -40.78 33.89
N HIS A 143 -26.14 -41.48 32.87
CA HIS A 143 -26.72 -42.75 32.40
C HIS A 143 -26.04 -44.00 32.98
N GLU A 144 -24.84 -43.89 33.57
CA GLU A 144 -24.17 -45.03 34.21
C GLU A 144 -24.58 -45.26 35.68
N LEU A 145 -25.20 -44.27 36.33
CA LEU A 145 -25.65 -44.40 37.73
C LEU A 145 -27.02 -45.10 37.89
N ASP A 146 -27.70 -45.44 36.78
CA ASP A 146 -29.05 -46.02 36.82
C ASP A 146 -29.06 -47.55 36.62
N LEU A 147 -27.90 -48.20 36.48
CA LEU A 147 -27.79 -49.64 36.22
C LEU A 147 -27.26 -50.48 37.40
N ALA A 148 -27.02 -49.88 38.57
CA ALA A 148 -26.50 -50.58 39.76
C ALA A 148 -27.53 -50.70 40.91
N SER A 149 -28.82 -50.55 40.64
CA SER A 149 -29.89 -50.70 41.64
C SER A 149 -31.01 -51.58 41.12
N SER A 150 -30.70 -52.85 40.85
CA SER A 150 -31.67 -53.94 40.77
C SER A 150 -30.92 -55.25 40.88
N GLU A 151 -30.76 -55.76 42.10
CA GLU A 151 -30.95 -57.17 42.54
C GLU A 151 -30.49 -57.36 43.99
#